data_AF-A0A3N1GAG5-F1
#
_entry.id   AF-A0A3N1GAG5-F1
#
_cell.length_a   1.000
_cell.length_b   1.000
_cell.length_c   1.000
_cell.angle_alpha   90.00
_cell.angle_beta   90.00
_cell.angle_gamma   90.00
#
_symmetry.space_group_name_H-M   'P 1'
#
loop_
_entity.id
_entity.type
_entity.pdbx_description
1 polymer ?
#
loop_
_entity_poly.entity_id
_entity_poly.type
_entity_poly.pdbx_seq_one_letter_code
_entity_poly.pdbx_strand_id
1 'polypeptide(L)'
;MKRSTAVLAGALLAAPALLAPSAAAAGLPAPATSCADVADGSTVEGDLVVRAGTACELADVVVTGATRLGEAAELSLTGSTLGGRVAVGPDAALDLVGSTVEGRLVHRGYSVTATGSTFDGAVVVTADVERPALLVAEASTVGGDLRAVGAEVVLEGSRVAGDVVTESGSSTDVVDSVVRGGLQVLGNAAGALVCESEVHGDALLGDNDLGVQLGRTGPFAECDGQGVWGGDVVVEGTDGEVRLDGNVVRGDLAGDDNAPAPTGTANRVRGELRGQMADL
;
A
#
# COMPACT_ATOMS: atom_id res chain seq x y z
N MET A 1 -35.15 -14.01 -84.78
CA MET A 1 -35.93 -15.14 -84.19
C MET A 1 -35.36 -15.35 -82.79
N LYS A 2 -36.04 -15.26 -81.65
CA LYS A 2 -37.45 -15.34 -81.24
C LYS A 2 -37.69 -14.33 -80.11
N ARG A 3 -38.92 -13.82 -80.06
CA ARG A 3 -39.52 -12.97 -79.02
C ARG A 3 -39.69 -13.77 -77.71
N SER A 4 -39.69 -13.08 -76.57
CA SER A 4 -40.88 -13.03 -75.68
C SER A 4 -40.70 -12.09 -74.49
N THR A 5 -41.68 -11.21 -74.38
CA THR A 5 -42.10 -10.27 -73.32
C THR A 5 -42.45 -10.93 -71.99
N ALA A 6 -42.22 -10.22 -70.88
CA ALA A 6 -43.17 -10.17 -69.75
C ALA A 6 -42.97 -8.87 -68.94
N VAL A 7 -44.08 -8.14 -68.80
CA VAL A 7 -44.31 -6.97 -67.94
C VAL A 7 -44.65 -7.48 -66.54
N LEU A 8 -44.24 -6.79 -65.47
CA LEU A 8 -45.10 -6.61 -64.28
C LEU A 8 -44.63 -5.46 -63.39
N ALA A 9 -45.61 -4.69 -62.92
CA ALA A 9 -45.51 -3.49 -62.12
C ALA A 9 -45.33 -3.79 -60.62
N GLY A 10 -44.80 -2.81 -59.86
CA GLY A 10 -44.81 -2.84 -58.40
C GLY A 10 -44.20 -1.57 -57.81
N ALA A 11 -45.06 -0.62 -57.42
CA ALA A 11 -44.68 0.58 -56.69
C ALA A 11 -44.31 0.26 -55.23
N LEU A 12 -43.25 0.90 -54.71
CA LEU A 12 -42.98 0.98 -53.27
C LEU A 12 -42.52 2.39 -52.92
N LEU A 13 -43.35 3.08 -52.13
CA LEU A 13 -43.05 4.32 -51.44
C LEU A 13 -41.95 4.08 -50.40
N ALA A 14 -40.81 4.74 -50.53
CA ALA A 14 -39.79 4.81 -49.48
C ALA A 14 -39.97 6.12 -48.69
N ALA A 15 -40.45 6.00 -47.45
CA ALA A 15 -40.47 7.10 -46.49
C ALA A 15 -39.05 7.34 -45.94
N PRO A 16 -38.61 8.60 -45.79
CA PRO A 16 -37.35 8.90 -45.11
C PRO A 16 -37.57 8.75 -43.60
N ALA A 17 -37.05 7.67 -43.01
CA ALA A 17 -36.93 7.55 -41.56
C ALA A 17 -35.81 8.49 -41.09
N LEU A 18 -36.21 9.62 -40.50
CA LEU A 18 -35.35 10.50 -39.72
C LEU A 18 -34.86 9.73 -38.47
N LEU A 19 -33.67 9.14 -38.56
CA LEU A 19 -32.93 8.65 -37.40
C LEU A 19 -32.38 9.86 -36.65
N ALA A 20 -33.07 10.28 -35.59
CA ALA A 20 -32.50 11.19 -34.60
C ALA A 20 -31.42 10.44 -33.82
N PRO A 21 -30.17 10.95 -33.73
CA PRO A 21 -29.17 10.37 -32.85
C PRO A 21 -29.62 10.62 -31.40
N SER A 22 -29.94 9.54 -30.70
CA SER A 22 -30.07 9.55 -29.24
C SER A 22 -28.70 9.95 -28.68
N ALA A 23 -28.54 11.23 -28.35
CA ALA A 23 -27.42 11.69 -27.54
C ALA A 23 -27.52 10.96 -26.20
N ALA A 24 -26.67 9.94 -26.00
CA ALA A 24 -26.42 9.40 -24.69
C ALA A 24 -25.97 10.57 -23.82
N ALA A 25 -26.83 11.00 -22.91
CA ALA A 25 -26.47 11.92 -21.86
C ALA A 25 -25.38 11.23 -21.03
N ALA A 26 -24.12 11.51 -21.36
CA ALA A 26 -23.03 11.29 -20.43
C ALA A 26 -23.40 12.07 -19.18
N GLY A 27 -23.87 11.36 -18.15
CA GLY A 27 -24.23 11.96 -16.88
C GLY A 27 -23.07 12.80 -16.40
N LEU A 28 -23.31 14.09 -16.18
CA LEU A 28 -22.32 14.95 -15.56
C LEU A 28 -21.92 14.30 -14.22
N PRO A 29 -20.61 14.31 -13.87
CA PRO A 29 -20.19 13.80 -12.57
C PRO A 29 -20.99 14.49 -11.47
N ALA A 30 -21.51 13.72 -10.52
CA ALA A 30 -22.19 14.26 -9.36
C ALA A 30 -21.26 15.29 -8.67
N PRO A 31 -21.80 16.43 -8.20
CA PRO A 31 -20.99 17.40 -7.48
C PRO A 31 -20.36 16.72 -6.26
N ALA A 32 -19.08 16.96 -6.04
CA ALA A 32 -18.39 16.41 -4.88
C ALA A 32 -18.97 17.00 -3.59
N THR A 33 -19.22 16.14 -2.61
CA THR A 33 -19.72 16.52 -1.29
C THR A 33 -18.55 17.01 -0.46
N SER A 34 -18.72 18.20 0.14
CA SER A 34 -17.72 18.76 1.05
C SER A 34 -17.91 18.13 2.43
N CYS A 35 -16.82 17.76 3.13
CA CYS A 35 -16.93 17.12 4.43
C CYS A 35 -17.78 17.92 5.44
N ALA A 36 -17.70 19.26 5.41
CA ALA A 36 -18.46 20.10 6.34
C ALA A 36 -19.98 19.91 6.25
N ASP A 37 -20.46 19.24 5.20
CA ASP A 37 -21.87 18.99 4.91
C ASP A 37 -22.25 17.51 5.18
N VAL A 38 -21.33 16.69 5.71
CA VAL A 38 -21.53 15.27 6.00
C VAL A 38 -21.85 15.08 7.48
N ALA A 39 -22.87 14.29 7.77
CA ALA A 39 -23.20 13.87 9.12
C ALA A 39 -22.74 12.44 9.39
N ASP A 40 -22.47 12.11 10.64
CA ASP A 40 -22.18 10.73 11.05
C ASP A 40 -23.32 9.77 10.70
N GLY A 41 -22.97 8.50 10.46
CA GLY A 41 -23.94 7.46 10.09
C GLY A 41 -24.58 7.64 8.71
N SER A 42 -24.13 8.64 7.92
CA SER A 42 -24.72 8.96 6.62
C SER A 42 -24.03 8.26 5.45
N THR A 43 -24.71 8.26 4.31
CA THR A 43 -24.14 7.84 3.03
C THR A 43 -23.90 9.07 2.16
N VAL A 44 -22.65 9.28 1.76
CA VAL A 44 -22.24 10.27 0.77
C VAL A 44 -22.31 9.63 -0.61
N GLU A 45 -23.35 9.99 -1.37
CA GLU A 45 -23.47 9.59 -2.77
C GLU A 45 -22.45 10.37 -3.62
N GLY A 46 -21.43 9.66 -4.11
CA GLY A 46 -20.36 10.23 -4.93
C GLY A 46 -19.10 10.61 -4.13
N ASP A 47 -18.38 11.62 -4.63
CA ASP A 47 -17.06 11.96 -4.11
C ASP A 47 -17.13 12.75 -2.79
N LEU A 48 -16.20 12.47 -1.86
CA LEU A 48 -15.95 13.26 -0.65
C LEU A 48 -14.72 14.14 -0.84
N VAL A 49 -14.81 15.42 -0.49
CA VAL A 49 -13.67 16.35 -0.52
C VAL A 49 -13.49 17.02 0.84
N VAL A 50 -12.29 16.88 1.40
CA VAL A 50 -11.81 17.68 2.52
C VAL A 50 -10.97 18.81 1.96
N ARG A 51 -11.34 20.06 2.25
CA ARG A 51 -10.66 21.23 1.68
C ARG A 51 -9.26 21.39 2.29
N ALA A 52 -8.37 22.04 1.56
CA ALA A 52 -7.03 22.33 2.05
C ALA A 52 -7.06 23.11 3.37
N GLY A 53 -6.18 22.74 4.31
CA GLY A 53 -6.06 23.36 5.63
C GLY A 53 -7.28 23.18 6.54
N THR A 54 -8.19 22.26 6.22
CA THR A 54 -9.37 21.98 7.04
C THR A 54 -9.31 20.58 7.63
N ALA A 55 -9.82 20.44 8.84
CA ALA A 55 -9.99 19.17 9.52
C ALA A 55 -11.43 18.67 9.39
N CYS A 56 -11.57 17.35 9.34
CA CYS A 56 -12.81 16.63 9.16
C CYS A 56 -12.77 15.37 10.03
N GLU A 57 -13.79 15.16 10.85
CA GLU A 57 -13.95 13.94 11.64
C GLU A 57 -15.32 13.38 11.30
N LEU A 58 -15.38 12.10 10.91
CA LEU A 58 -16.63 11.42 10.57
C LEU A 58 -16.65 10.01 11.19
N ALA A 59 -17.82 9.60 11.66
CA ALA A 59 -18.05 8.27 12.19
C ALA A 59 -19.17 7.54 11.42
N ASP A 60 -18.98 6.24 11.20
CA ASP A 60 -19.96 5.35 10.58
C ASP A 60 -20.46 5.84 9.21
N VAL A 61 -19.61 6.53 8.43
CA VAL A 61 -19.96 7.09 7.12
C VAL A 61 -19.61 6.12 6.00
N VAL A 62 -20.47 6.07 4.97
CA VAL A 62 -20.18 5.37 3.71
C VAL A 62 -20.04 6.40 2.58
N VAL A 63 -18.88 6.44 1.94
CA VAL A 63 -18.63 7.26 0.74
C VAL A 63 -18.61 6.33 -0.47
N THR A 64 -19.53 6.50 -1.42
CA THR A 64 -19.62 5.60 -2.59
C THR A 64 -18.64 5.95 -3.72
N GLY A 65 -18.15 7.19 -3.75
CA GLY A 65 -17.18 7.69 -4.73
C GLY A 65 -15.76 7.83 -4.18
N ALA A 66 -14.96 8.68 -4.82
CA ALA A 66 -13.58 8.92 -4.44
C ALA A 66 -13.47 9.93 -3.31
N THR A 67 -12.47 9.75 -2.44
CA THR A 67 -12.15 10.71 -1.36
C THR A 67 -10.89 11.48 -1.70
N ARG A 68 -10.94 12.81 -1.58
CA ARG A 68 -9.77 13.69 -1.82
C ARG A 68 -9.54 14.60 -0.63
N LEU A 69 -8.34 14.56 -0.09
CA LEU A 69 -7.85 15.52 0.91
C LEU A 69 -7.01 16.57 0.20
N GLY A 70 -7.36 17.85 0.40
CA GLY A 70 -6.53 18.97 -0.02
C GLY A 70 -5.20 19.03 0.72
N GLU A 71 -4.34 19.97 0.33
CA GLU A 71 -3.09 20.25 1.02
C GLU A 71 -3.32 20.58 2.49
N ALA A 72 -2.51 20.01 3.40
CA ALA A 72 -2.62 20.21 4.84
C ALA A 72 -4.04 19.95 5.41
N ALA A 73 -4.86 19.16 4.72
CA ALA A 73 -6.15 18.74 5.21
C ALA A 73 -6.01 17.57 6.19
N GLU A 74 -6.95 17.42 7.10
CA GLU A 74 -6.99 16.31 8.05
C GLU A 74 -8.34 15.60 7.93
N LEU A 75 -8.31 14.28 7.82
CA LEU A 75 -9.49 13.43 7.85
C LEU A 75 -9.29 12.32 8.88
N SER A 76 -10.10 12.30 9.92
CA SER A 76 -10.21 11.16 10.85
C SER A 76 -11.52 10.43 10.62
N LEU A 77 -11.46 9.11 10.47
CA LEU A 77 -12.59 8.23 10.21
C LEU A 77 -12.65 7.10 11.23
N THR A 78 -13.82 6.90 11.83
CA THR A 78 -14.09 5.73 12.67
C THR A 78 -15.22 4.91 12.06
N GLY A 79 -15.04 3.59 11.95
CA GLY A 79 -16.09 2.66 11.49
C GLY A 79 -16.62 2.96 10.08
N SER A 80 -15.86 3.66 9.24
CA SER A 80 -16.35 4.21 7.97
C SER A 80 -15.87 3.40 6.76
N THR A 81 -16.53 3.57 5.62
CA THR A 81 -16.16 2.91 4.35
C THR A 81 -15.96 3.95 3.24
N LEU A 82 -14.80 3.89 2.58
CA LEU A 82 -14.45 4.69 1.41
C LEU A 82 -14.41 3.79 0.17
N GLY A 83 -15.44 3.86 -0.68
CA GLY A 83 -15.62 2.94 -1.80
C GLY A 83 -14.71 3.20 -3.00
N GLY A 84 -14.29 4.45 -3.20
CA GLY A 84 -13.43 4.83 -4.31
C GLY A 84 -11.95 4.91 -3.97
N ARG A 85 -11.18 5.45 -4.92
CA ARG A 85 -9.79 5.85 -4.68
C ARG A 85 -9.73 6.92 -3.60
N VAL A 86 -8.78 6.78 -2.68
CA VAL A 86 -8.44 7.82 -1.69
C VAL A 86 -7.15 8.51 -2.13
N ALA A 87 -7.20 9.84 -2.25
CA ALA A 87 -6.04 10.66 -2.60
C ALA A 87 -5.76 11.65 -1.47
N VAL A 88 -4.61 11.49 -0.83
CA VAL A 88 -4.15 12.37 0.26
C VAL A 88 -3.14 13.36 -0.30
N GLY A 89 -3.48 14.64 -0.28
CA GLY A 89 -2.66 15.73 -0.80
C GLY A 89 -1.40 16.00 0.04
N PRO A 90 -0.52 16.92 -0.40
CA PRO A 90 0.69 17.31 0.33
C PRO A 90 0.39 17.77 1.76
N ASP A 91 1.25 17.41 2.71
CA ASP A 91 1.14 17.76 4.14
C ASP A 91 -0.18 17.35 4.83
N ALA A 92 -1.05 16.60 4.14
CA ALA A 92 -2.33 16.17 4.69
C ALA A 92 -2.20 14.90 5.53
N ALA A 93 -3.12 14.71 6.46
CA ALA A 93 -3.19 13.56 7.37
C ALA A 93 -4.49 12.78 7.17
N LEU A 94 -4.38 11.46 7.16
CA LEU A 94 -5.52 10.54 7.14
C LEU A 94 -5.41 9.58 8.32
N ASP A 95 -6.41 9.57 9.18
CA ASP A 95 -6.50 8.67 10.34
C ASP A 95 -7.72 7.76 10.20
N LEU A 96 -7.50 6.45 10.35
CA LEU A 96 -8.49 5.40 10.12
C LEU A 96 -8.55 4.46 11.31
N VAL A 97 -9.70 4.39 11.97
CA VAL A 97 -9.97 3.44 13.05
C VAL A 97 -11.10 2.51 12.66
N GLY A 98 -10.84 1.20 12.59
CA GLY A 98 -11.85 0.20 12.24
C GLY A 98 -12.55 0.49 10.90
N SER A 99 -11.86 1.12 9.96
CA SER A 99 -12.45 1.64 8.72
C SER A 99 -11.97 0.86 7.50
N THR A 100 -12.70 0.97 6.39
CA THR A 100 -12.40 0.26 5.14
C THR A 100 -12.15 1.25 4.00
N VAL A 101 -11.09 1.01 3.23
CA VAL A 101 -10.82 1.65 1.95
C VAL A 101 -10.92 0.57 0.87
N GLU A 102 -12.03 0.53 0.15
CA GLU A 102 -12.27 -0.49 -0.88
C GLU A 102 -11.39 -0.25 -2.13
N GLY A 103 -11.04 1.01 -2.38
CA GLY A 103 -10.19 1.41 -3.48
C GLY A 103 -8.69 1.37 -3.18
N ARG A 104 -7.91 1.99 -4.08
CA ARG A 104 -6.48 2.26 -3.88
C ARG A 104 -6.29 3.52 -3.03
N LEU A 105 -5.38 3.47 -2.06
CA LEU A 105 -4.86 4.64 -1.38
C LEU A 105 -3.64 5.19 -2.14
N VAL A 106 -3.65 6.49 -2.42
CA VAL A 106 -2.48 7.24 -2.93
C VAL A 106 -2.21 8.40 -1.98
N HIS A 107 -1.07 8.34 -1.28
CA HIS A 107 -0.68 9.29 -0.26
C HIS A 107 0.57 10.06 -0.69
N ARG A 108 0.47 11.39 -0.60
CA ARG A 108 1.58 12.34 -0.77
C ARG A 108 1.68 13.30 0.42
N GLY A 109 0.99 12.98 1.51
CA GLY A 109 0.79 13.86 2.64
C GLY A 109 1.85 13.68 3.71
N TYR A 110 1.52 14.16 4.91
CA TYR A 110 2.36 14.02 6.08
C TYR A 110 2.21 12.64 6.73
N SER A 111 0.97 12.19 6.96
CA SER A 111 0.74 10.90 7.62
C SER A 111 -0.49 10.14 7.13
N VAL A 112 -0.41 8.81 7.24
CA VAL A 112 -1.54 7.89 7.24
C VAL A 112 -1.41 6.97 8.45
N THR A 113 -2.40 6.99 9.33
CA THR A 113 -2.52 6.06 10.47
C THR A 113 -3.73 5.17 10.26
N ALA A 114 -3.57 3.88 10.50
CA ALA A 114 -4.62 2.89 10.33
C ALA A 114 -4.57 1.87 11.46
N THR A 115 -5.57 1.88 12.33
CA THR A 115 -5.70 0.93 13.44
C THR A 115 -6.92 0.04 13.22
N GLY A 116 -6.73 -1.27 13.17
CA GLY A 116 -7.81 -2.23 12.94
C GLY A 116 -8.53 -2.03 11.61
N SER A 117 -7.88 -1.44 10.61
CA SER A 117 -8.51 -0.99 9.36
C SER A 117 -8.15 -1.91 8.18
N THR A 118 -8.92 -1.81 7.11
CA THR A 118 -8.77 -2.63 5.90
C THR A 118 -8.58 -1.76 4.68
N PHE A 119 -7.56 -2.05 3.88
CA PHE A 119 -7.37 -1.54 2.54
C PHE A 119 -7.57 -2.71 1.58
N ASP A 120 -8.66 -2.75 0.81
CA ASP A 120 -8.87 -3.85 -0.15
C ASP A 120 -7.92 -3.75 -1.35
N GLY A 121 -7.51 -2.52 -1.68
CA GLY A 121 -6.57 -2.23 -2.75
C GLY A 121 -5.11 -2.15 -2.32
N ALA A 122 -4.30 -1.60 -3.22
CA ALA A 122 -2.92 -1.26 -2.95
C ALA A 122 -2.79 0.05 -2.16
N VAL A 123 -1.72 0.17 -1.40
CA VAL A 123 -1.31 1.40 -0.71
C VAL A 123 -0.05 1.94 -1.38
N VAL A 124 -0.10 3.19 -1.84
CA VAL A 124 1.04 3.86 -2.48
C VAL A 124 1.34 5.15 -1.74
N VAL A 125 2.52 5.23 -1.14
CA VAL A 125 3.05 6.41 -0.45
C VAL A 125 4.21 6.98 -1.26
N THR A 126 4.21 8.29 -1.46
CA THR A 126 5.33 8.98 -2.10
C THR A 126 5.54 10.31 -1.40
N ALA A 127 6.70 10.45 -0.77
CA ALA A 127 7.13 11.66 -0.10
C ALA A 127 8.52 12.10 -0.59
N ASP A 128 8.85 13.34 -0.27
CA ASP A 128 10.15 13.93 -0.54
C ASP A 128 11.06 13.70 0.67
N VAL A 129 12.36 13.51 0.45
CA VAL A 129 13.35 13.30 1.53
C VAL A 129 13.41 14.47 2.53
N GLU A 130 13.08 15.69 2.11
CA GLU A 130 13.01 16.86 2.99
C GLU A 130 11.75 16.88 3.85
N ARG A 131 10.72 16.10 3.48
CA ARG A 131 9.43 16.00 4.15
C ARG A 131 8.97 14.54 4.12
N PRO A 132 9.57 13.67 4.95
CA PRO A 132 9.21 12.26 4.95
C PRO A 132 7.76 12.09 5.37
N ALA A 133 7.06 11.17 4.70
CA ALA A 133 5.73 10.75 5.13
C ALA A 133 5.83 9.71 6.23
N LEU A 134 4.76 9.55 7.01
CA LEU A 134 4.58 8.46 7.96
C LEU A 134 3.42 7.56 7.54
N LEU A 135 3.64 6.26 7.45
CA LEU A 135 2.60 5.25 7.30
C LEU A 135 2.65 4.30 8.50
N VAL A 136 1.61 4.33 9.33
CA VAL A 136 1.43 3.36 10.42
C VAL A 136 0.19 2.52 10.15
N ALA A 137 0.37 1.21 10.12
CA ALA A 137 -0.70 0.24 10.05
C ALA A 137 -0.59 -0.73 11.23
N GLU A 138 -1.52 -0.61 12.18
CA GLU A 138 -1.63 -1.44 13.36
C GLU A 138 -2.85 -2.35 13.25
N ALA A 139 -2.68 -3.65 13.50
CA ALA A 139 -3.73 -4.65 13.43
C ALA A 139 -4.58 -4.57 12.14
N SER A 140 -3.94 -4.17 11.03
CA SER A 140 -4.62 -3.77 9.79
C SER A 140 -4.32 -4.72 8.65
N THR A 141 -5.13 -4.65 7.59
CA THR A 141 -4.95 -5.48 6.40
C THR A 141 -4.81 -4.65 5.12
N VAL A 142 -3.89 -5.07 4.25
CA VAL A 142 -3.71 -4.53 2.89
C VAL A 142 -3.88 -5.67 1.89
N GLY A 143 -4.92 -5.59 1.06
CA GLY A 143 -5.31 -6.60 0.09
C GLY A 143 -4.45 -6.63 -1.18
N GLY A 144 -3.71 -5.55 -1.45
CA GLY A 144 -2.74 -5.47 -2.55
C GLY A 144 -1.30 -5.28 -2.08
N ASP A 145 -0.50 -4.65 -2.94
CA ASP A 145 0.87 -4.26 -2.61
C ASP A 145 0.88 -3.01 -1.73
N LEU A 146 1.91 -2.90 -0.89
CA LEU A 146 2.31 -1.67 -0.21
C LEU A 146 3.61 -1.17 -0.84
N ARG A 147 3.58 0.02 -1.43
CA ARG A 147 4.77 0.70 -1.96
C ARG A 147 4.96 2.05 -1.29
N ALA A 148 6.12 2.31 -0.72
CA ALA A 148 6.43 3.58 -0.09
C ALA A 148 7.79 4.11 -0.53
N VAL A 149 7.85 5.37 -0.92
CA VAL A 149 9.11 6.08 -1.23
C VAL A 149 9.20 7.31 -0.35
N GLY A 150 10.34 7.52 0.31
CA GLY A 150 10.55 8.70 1.15
C GLY A 150 9.71 8.70 2.42
N ALA A 151 9.39 7.53 2.98
CA ALA A 151 8.49 7.41 4.13
C ALA A 151 9.08 6.56 5.25
N GLU A 152 8.63 6.84 6.48
CA GLU A 152 8.67 5.91 7.59
C GLU A 152 7.47 4.96 7.48
N VAL A 153 7.72 3.66 7.57
CA VAL A 153 6.68 2.64 7.49
C VAL A 153 6.72 1.76 8.72
N VAL A 154 5.59 1.68 9.42
CA VAL A 154 5.40 0.79 10.57
C VAL A 154 4.21 -0.12 10.29
N LEU A 155 4.46 -1.43 10.24
CA LEU A 155 3.46 -2.48 10.16
C LEU A 155 3.52 -3.27 11.47
N GLU A 156 2.49 -3.15 12.30
CA GLU A 156 2.38 -3.85 13.58
C GLU A 156 1.12 -4.72 13.60
N GLY A 157 1.24 -6.01 13.94
CA GLY A 157 0.08 -6.90 14.00
C GLY A 157 -0.66 -7.06 12.65
N SER A 158 -0.03 -6.70 11.54
CA SER A 158 -0.69 -6.38 10.27
C SER A 158 -0.47 -7.44 9.20
N ARG A 159 -1.29 -7.41 8.14
CA ARG A 159 -1.20 -8.37 7.02
C ARG A 159 -1.20 -7.67 5.68
N VAL A 160 -0.20 -7.93 4.86
CA VAL A 160 -0.11 -7.48 3.47
C VAL A 160 -0.21 -8.68 2.54
N ALA A 161 -1.19 -8.68 1.64
CA ALA A 161 -1.45 -9.80 0.74
C ALA A 161 -0.52 -9.81 -0.48
N GLY A 162 -0.02 -8.64 -0.90
CA GLY A 162 0.98 -8.50 -1.97
C GLY A 162 2.39 -8.26 -1.42
N ASP A 163 3.19 -7.58 -2.23
CA ASP A 163 4.56 -7.20 -1.88
C ASP A 163 4.60 -5.97 -0.98
N VAL A 164 5.63 -5.87 -0.14
CA VAL A 164 6.01 -4.66 0.57
C VAL A 164 7.32 -4.14 -0.03
N VAL A 165 7.29 -2.94 -0.59
CA VAL A 165 8.46 -2.28 -1.17
C VAL A 165 8.62 -0.90 -0.56
N THR A 166 9.73 -0.66 0.12
CA THR A 166 10.08 0.64 0.68
C THR A 166 11.44 1.10 0.17
N GLU A 167 11.52 2.38 -0.22
CA GLU A 167 12.72 2.96 -0.84
C GLU A 167 13.01 4.36 -0.27
N SER A 168 14.27 4.63 0.03
CA SER A 168 14.78 5.96 0.41
C SER A 168 13.99 6.61 1.54
N GLY A 169 13.51 5.80 2.49
CA GLY A 169 12.68 6.23 3.62
C GLY A 169 13.48 6.58 4.87
N SER A 170 12.76 6.89 5.95
CA SER A 170 13.37 7.00 7.28
C SER A 170 13.65 5.61 7.83
N SER A 171 12.62 4.78 8.01
CA SER A 171 12.75 3.39 8.45
C SER A 171 11.64 2.52 7.87
N THR A 172 11.79 1.21 8.01
CA THR A 172 10.71 0.25 7.74
C THR A 172 10.72 -0.82 8.82
N ASP A 173 9.67 -0.81 9.62
CA ASP A 173 9.49 -1.69 10.76
C ASP A 173 8.30 -2.61 10.48
N VAL A 174 8.53 -3.91 10.50
CA VAL A 174 7.54 -4.97 10.29
C VAL A 174 7.56 -5.87 11.52
N VAL A 175 6.55 -5.71 12.38
CA VAL A 175 6.48 -6.31 13.72
C VAL A 175 5.19 -7.12 13.85
N ASP A 176 5.27 -8.37 14.32
CA ASP A 176 4.14 -9.29 14.46
C ASP A 176 3.22 -9.32 13.23
N SER A 177 3.83 -9.33 12.04
CA SER A 177 3.13 -9.06 10.78
C SER A 177 3.35 -10.16 9.76
N VAL A 178 2.44 -10.26 8.78
CA VAL A 178 2.51 -11.22 7.69
C VAL A 178 2.55 -10.50 6.34
N VAL A 179 3.62 -10.70 5.59
CA VAL A 179 3.74 -10.29 4.19
C VAL A 179 3.66 -11.55 3.32
N ARG A 180 2.60 -11.68 2.53
CA ARG A 180 2.40 -12.86 1.66
C ARG A 180 3.22 -12.78 0.36
N GLY A 181 3.56 -11.59 -0.09
CA GLY A 181 4.49 -11.38 -1.19
C GLY A 181 5.95 -11.35 -0.73
N GLY A 182 6.79 -10.68 -1.49
CA GLY A 182 8.16 -10.35 -1.13
C GLY A 182 8.26 -9.09 -0.26
N LEU A 183 9.43 -8.91 0.35
CA LEU A 183 9.79 -7.72 1.11
C LEU A 183 11.05 -7.09 0.52
N GLN A 184 10.97 -5.85 0.09
CA GLN A 184 12.11 -5.06 -0.36
C GLN A 184 12.22 -3.78 0.47
N VAL A 185 13.36 -3.58 1.13
CA VAL A 185 13.63 -2.39 1.94
C VAL A 185 14.99 -1.83 1.53
N LEU A 186 14.98 -0.70 0.82
CA LEU A 186 16.17 -0.12 0.21
C LEU A 186 16.43 1.31 0.68
N GLY A 187 17.66 1.63 1.06
CA GLY A 187 18.06 3.03 1.21
C GLY A 187 17.46 3.75 2.42
N ASN A 188 17.05 3.03 3.49
CA ASN A 188 16.47 3.71 4.65
C ASN A 188 17.56 4.28 5.56
N ALA A 189 17.39 5.56 5.94
CA ALA A 189 18.36 6.29 6.74
C ALA A 189 18.48 5.76 8.19
N ALA A 190 17.39 5.30 8.79
CA ALA A 190 17.37 4.69 10.12
C ALA A 190 17.34 3.15 10.08
N GLY A 191 17.31 2.56 8.87
CA GLY A 191 17.42 1.13 8.68
C GLY A 191 16.09 0.39 8.58
N ALA A 192 16.15 -0.90 8.89
CA ALA A 192 15.01 -1.80 8.79
C ALA A 192 14.93 -2.76 9.98
N LEU A 193 13.72 -2.97 10.50
CA LEU A 193 13.41 -3.96 11.52
C LEU A 193 12.36 -4.92 10.99
N VAL A 194 12.63 -6.23 11.01
CA VAL A 194 11.61 -7.25 10.78
C VAL A 194 11.64 -8.23 11.94
N CYS A 195 10.60 -8.22 12.76
CA CYS A 195 10.57 -8.88 14.05
C CYS A 195 9.24 -9.62 14.23
N GLU A 196 9.30 -10.84 14.79
CA GLU A 196 8.11 -11.69 15.02
C GLU A 196 7.21 -11.84 13.77
N SER A 197 7.78 -11.76 12.58
CA SER A 197 7.03 -11.62 11.34
C SER A 197 7.27 -12.77 10.37
N GLU A 198 6.32 -12.97 9.46
CA GLU A 198 6.42 -13.96 8.37
C GLU A 198 6.41 -13.25 7.01
N VAL A 199 7.44 -13.47 6.20
CA VAL A 199 7.51 -13.05 4.79
C VAL A 199 7.50 -14.31 3.94
N HIS A 200 6.51 -14.47 3.06
CA HIS A 200 6.32 -15.72 2.30
C HIS A 200 7.14 -15.75 1.02
N GLY A 201 7.40 -14.60 0.40
CA GLY A 201 8.26 -14.46 -0.78
C GLY A 201 9.73 -14.26 -0.42
N ASP A 202 10.49 -13.76 -1.41
CA ASP A 202 11.89 -13.39 -1.24
C ASP A 202 12.00 -12.04 -0.51
N ALA A 203 13.10 -11.86 0.22
CA ALA A 203 13.40 -10.63 0.94
C ALA A 203 14.75 -10.05 0.52
N LEU A 204 14.75 -8.74 0.26
CA LEU A 204 15.96 -7.96 -0.02
C LEU A 204 15.98 -6.72 0.89
N LEU A 205 16.99 -6.63 1.74
CA LEU A 205 17.24 -5.46 2.58
C LEU A 205 18.60 -4.89 2.21
N GLY A 206 18.59 -3.80 1.46
CA GLY A 206 19.76 -3.26 0.78
C GLY A 206 20.04 -1.80 1.12
N ASP A 207 21.31 -1.41 1.11
CA ASP A 207 21.73 -0.01 1.17
C ASP A 207 21.15 0.78 2.37
N ASN A 208 21.00 0.13 3.54
CA ASN A 208 20.45 0.77 4.73
C ASN A 208 21.57 1.42 5.57
N ASP A 209 21.33 2.61 6.12
CA ASP A 209 22.40 3.39 6.77
C ASP A 209 22.69 2.92 8.21
N LEU A 210 21.69 2.96 9.10
CA LEU A 210 21.92 2.65 10.53
C LEU A 210 21.92 1.16 10.86
N GLY A 211 21.36 0.30 10.00
CA GLY A 211 21.42 -1.15 10.18
C GLY A 211 20.18 -1.91 9.71
N VAL A 212 20.23 -3.22 9.91
CA VAL A 212 19.15 -4.16 9.61
C VAL A 212 19.04 -5.15 10.77
N GLN A 213 17.84 -5.30 11.35
CA GLN A 213 17.54 -6.34 12.33
C GLN A 213 16.48 -7.29 11.80
N LEU A 214 16.80 -8.59 11.76
CA LEU A 214 15.88 -9.66 11.39
C LEU A 214 15.71 -10.66 12.55
N GLY A 215 14.49 -10.83 13.01
CA GLY A 215 14.11 -11.82 14.02
C GLY A 215 14.05 -11.27 15.45
N ARG A 216 14.64 -11.99 16.41
CA ARG A 216 14.36 -11.85 17.86
C ARG A 216 15.05 -10.67 18.52
N THR A 217 16.36 -10.73 18.68
CA THR A 217 17.11 -9.75 19.47
C THR A 217 18.04 -8.97 18.57
N GLY A 218 18.09 -7.66 18.76
CA GLY A 218 19.04 -6.83 18.03
C GLY A 218 19.08 -5.38 18.49
N PRO A 219 19.78 -4.53 17.73
CA PRO A 219 20.08 -3.16 18.13
C PRO A 219 18.85 -2.23 18.15
N PHE A 220 17.78 -2.56 17.43
CA PHE A 220 16.59 -1.71 17.31
C PHE A 220 15.49 -2.09 18.29
N ALA A 221 15.26 -3.39 18.50
CA ALA A 221 14.21 -3.88 19.38
C ALA A 221 14.54 -5.26 19.96
N GLU A 222 13.86 -5.59 21.07
CA GLU A 222 13.83 -6.94 21.62
C GLU A 222 12.48 -7.57 21.30
N CYS A 223 12.52 -8.73 20.64
CA CYS A 223 11.35 -9.46 20.19
C CYS A 223 11.37 -10.90 20.67
N ASP A 224 10.22 -11.37 21.16
CA ASP A 224 10.11 -12.72 21.70
C ASP A 224 9.98 -13.77 20.58
N GLY A 225 9.33 -13.43 19.46
CA GLY A 225 9.04 -14.31 18.33
C GLY A 225 10.13 -14.41 17.25
N GLN A 226 10.16 -15.57 16.58
CA GLN A 226 11.07 -15.85 15.46
C GLN A 226 10.62 -15.15 14.16
N GLY A 227 11.57 -14.77 13.30
CA GLY A 227 11.29 -14.41 11.91
C GLY A 227 11.15 -15.66 11.03
N VAL A 228 10.16 -15.68 10.13
CA VAL A 228 9.94 -16.80 9.20
C VAL A 228 9.96 -16.29 7.77
N TRP A 229 10.82 -16.91 6.95
CA TRP A 229 11.09 -16.49 5.58
C TRP A 229 10.81 -17.64 4.62
N GLY A 230 9.87 -17.43 3.71
CA GLY A 230 9.38 -18.42 2.77
C GLY A 230 10.29 -18.59 1.55
N GLY A 231 10.91 -17.51 1.11
CA GLY A 231 11.88 -17.47 0.01
C GLY A 231 13.33 -17.27 0.48
N ASP A 232 14.13 -16.71 -0.43
CA ASP A 232 15.51 -16.31 -0.18
C ASP A 232 15.56 -15.01 0.62
N VAL A 233 16.61 -14.83 1.42
CA VAL A 233 16.88 -13.59 2.17
C VAL A 233 18.24 -13.06 1.79
N VAL A 234 18.27 -11.81 1.32
CA VAL A 234 19.50 -11.08 0.98
C VAL A 234 19.57 -9.81 1.83
N VAL A 235 20.70 -9.62 2.51
CA VAL A 235 21.03 -8.35 3.17
C VAL A 235 22.35 -7.84 2.61
N GLU A 236 22.34 -6.68 1.95
CA GLU A 236 23.52 -6.16 1.24
C GLU A 236 23.73 -4.66 1.43
N GLY A 237 24.97 -4.20 1.29
CA GLY A 237 25.31 -2.77 1.24
C GLY A 237 24.92 -1.97 2.48
N THR A 238 24.70 -2.61 3.64
CA THR A 238 24.29 -1.91 4.86
C THR A 238 25.52 -1.36 5.60
N ASP A 239 25.55 -0.05 5.83
CA ASP A 239 26.65 0.68 6.51
C ASP A 239 26.56 0.61 8.04
N GLY A 240 25.46 0.06 8.56
CA GLY A 240 25.17 -0.10 9.97
C GLY A 240 25.22 -1.54 10.45
N GLU A 241 24.80 -1.76 11.70
CA GLU A 241 24.79 -3.12 12.27
C GLU A 241 23.75 -3.98 11.56
N VAL A 242 24.19 -5.11 11.00
CA VAL A 242 23.31 -6.16 10.48
C VAL A 242 23.23 -7.29 11.51
N ARG A 243 22.03 -7.53 12.04
CA ARG A 243 21.74 -8.53 13.06
C ARG A 243 20.65 -9.49 12.63
N LEU A 244 20.97 -10.79 12.55
CA LEU A 244 20.01 -11.84 12.20
C LEU A 244 19.91 -12.85 13.33
N ASP A 245 18.79 -12.88 14.05
CA ASP A 245 18.63 -13.72 15.23
C ASP A 245 17.36 -14.57 15.23
N GLY A 246 17.53 -15.88 15.37
CA GLY A 246 16.40 -16.79 15.54
C GLY A 246 15.50 -16.87 14.32
N ASN A 247 16.05 -16.71 13.11
CA ASN A 247 15.28 -16.78 11.87
C ASN A 247 15.10 -18.21 11.37
N VAL A 248 14.01 -18.47 10.64
CA VAL A 248 13.80 -19.68 9.85
C VAL A 248 13.70 -19.30 8.38
N VAL A 249 14.74 -19.59 7.61
CA VAL A 249 14.80 -19.29 6.18
C VAL A 249 14.62 -20.58 5.38
N ARG A 250 13.57 -20.63 4.55
CA ARG A 250 13.28 -21.79 3.70
C ARG A 250 14.13 -21.80 2.42
N GLY A 251 14.52 -20.63 1.93
CA GLY A 251 15.45 -20.45 0.81
C GLY A 251 16.92 -20.32 1.26
N ASP A 252 17.69 -19.64 0.44
CA ASP A 252 19.08 -19.25 0.69
C ASP A 252 19.15 -18.02 1.61
N LEU A 253 20.26 -17.87 2.33
CA LEU A 253 20.58 -16.66 3.08
C LEU A 253 21.94 -16.13 2.61
N ALA A 254 21.94 -14.93 2.06
CA ALA A 254 23.12 -14.29 1.50
C ALA A 254 23.29 -12.88 2.05
N GLY A 255 24.54 -12.39 1.98
CA GLY A 255 24.80 -10.99 2.21
C GLY A 255 26.22 -10.62 1.85
N ASP A 256 26.35 -9.46 1.23
CA ASP A 256 27.58 -8.94 0.68
C ASP A 256 27.67 -7.43 0.97
N ASP A 257 28.90 -6.91 1.02
CA ASP A 257 29.18 -5.48 1.19
C ASP A 257 28.54 -4.81 2.43
N ASN A 258 28.19 -5.56 3.48
CA ASN A 258 27.77 -5.00 4.77
C ASN A 258 28.99 -4.64 5.63
N ALA A 259 28.94 -3.49 6.30
CA ALA A 259 30.01 -2.98 7.14
C ALA A 259 29.45 -2.36 8.43
N PRO A 260 29.62 -2.97 9.62
CA PRO A 260 30.39 -4.18 9.89
C PRO A 260 29.77 -5.45 9.29
N ALA A 261 30.54 -6.54 9.28
CA ALA A 261 30.05 -7.84 8.83
C ALA A 261 28.83 -8.27 9.69
N PRO A 262 27.83 -8.95 9.09
CA PRO A 262 26.63 -9.39 9.80
C PRO A 262 26.94 -10.29 11.00
N THR A 263 26.14 -10.15 12.05
CA THR A 263 26.20 -11.02 13.22
C THR A 263 24.86 -11.69 13.47
N GLY A 264 24.88 -12.87 14.06
CA GLY A 264 23.69 -13.69 14.12
C GLY A 264 23.84 -14.92 14.98
N THR A 265 22.74 -15.38 15.55
CA THR A 265 22.69 -16.69 16.22
C THR A 265 21.34 -17.36 15.99
N ALA A 266 21.32 -18.68 16.20
CA ALA A 266 20.09 -19.49 16.18
C ALA A 266 19.27 -19.40 14.89
N ASN A 267 19.91 -19.04 13.77
CA ASN A 267 19.29 -19.06 12.46
C ASN A 267 19.21 -20.51 11.95
N ARG A 268 18.10 -20.85 11.30
CA ARG A 268 17.88 -22.14 10.63
C ARG A 268 17.65 -21.87 9.16
N VAL A 269 18.65 -22.15 8.34
CA VAL A 269 18.58 -21.97 6.90
C VAL A 269 18.51 -23.34 6.24
N ARG A 270 17.54 -23.51 5.32
CA ARG A 270 17.38 -24.75 4.57
C ARG A 270 18.20 -24.76 3.28
N GLY A 271 18.35 -23.61 2.64
CA GLY A 271 19.20 -23.41 1.47
C GLY A 271 20.67 -23.22 1.85
N GLU A 272 21.39 -22.49 1.02
CA GLU A 272 22.81 -22.18 1.21
C GLU A 272 23.01 -20.89 2.00
N LEU A 273 24.06 -20.87 2.82
CA LEU A 273 24.63 -19.65 3.39
C LEU A 273 25.71 -19.12 2.44
N ARG A 274 25.63 -17.85 2.05
CA ARG A 274 26.58 -17.23 1.11
C ARG A 274 27.14 -15.89 1.59
N GLY A 275 28.27 -15.49 1.03
CA GLY A 275 28.92 -14.20 1.31
C GLY A 275 29.34 -14.09 2.78
N GLN A 276 29.06 -12.94 3.38
CA GLN A 276 29.32 -12.65 4.78
C GLN A 276 28.40 -13.42 5.75
N MET A 277 27.37 -14.12 5.24
CA MET A 277 26.46 -14.95 6.04
C MET A 277 26.95 -16.40 6.21
N ALA A 278 28.06 -16.78 5.58
CA ALA A 278 28.55 -18.17 5.54
C ALA A 278 28.86 -18.78 6.93
N ASP A 279 29.12 -17.93 7.92
CA ASP A 279 29.51 -18.34 9.28
C ASP A 279 28.39 -18.13 10.34
N LEU A 280 27.15 -17.82 9.94
CA LEU A 280 26.00 -17.54 10.83
C LEU A 280 25.17 -18.76 11.26
#